data_AF-A0AAN6YIJ4-F1
#
_entry.id   AF-A0AAN6YIJ4-F1
#
_cell.length_a   1.000
_cell.length_b   1.000
_cell.length_c   1.000
_cell.angle_alpha   90.00
_cell.angle_beta   90.00
_cell.angle_gamma   90.00
#
_symmetry.space_group_name_H-M   'P 1'
#
loop_
_entity.id
_entity.type
_entity.pdbx_description
1 polymer ?
#
loop_
_entity_poly.entity_id
_entity_poly.type
_entity_poly.pdbx_seq_one_letter_code
_entity_poly.pdbx_strand_id
1 'polypeptide(L)'
;MAGKGVKSLAEAMRGLSIASQTFRTTIPVRSSPVAAVRTMATEASPVGDITRSVDQPWQPLTHVPLTIYSFPALEPKSLESWSTRHLHLPLRRDILHLAVVYEGDKTRQGTAQAKTRWEVAGSHRKMGPQKGRGMARRGSRQSPLLRGGGKSHGPRARDFSTKLNRKVYDLAWRTALSYRYRRGELIVTEDGLDLPLPDDFLQLAEAGLLNRELEDGFVRKYMGEVMGNLGWGHEHGRTTFVTGDRRPNLFTATEIAGEEGRALELDDVDVKDLLETGRIVIERQALREMIKEHSSDLESRIVVNGIRKEGPRLGTKLV
;
A
#
# COMPACT_ATOMS: atom_id res chain seq x y z
N MET A 1 -26.43 32.93 -36.28
CA MET A 1 -27.70 32.38 -36.81
C MET A 1 -27.44 31.74 -38.17
N ALA A 2 -28.25 30.73 -38.53
CA ALA A 2 -28.21 29.89 -39.73
C ALA A 2 -27.15 28.78 -39.73
N GLY A 3 -27.64 27.54 -39.60
CA GLY A 3 -26.84 26.31 -39.64
C GLY A 3 -26.60 25.78 -41.05
N LYS A 4 -25.52 25.00 -41.16
CA LYS A 4 -25.24 24.00 -42.20
C LYS A 4 -24.47 22.89 -41.45
N GLY A 5 -25.01 21.69 -41.31
CA GLY A 5 -25.11 20.69 -42.37
C GLY A 5 -24.02 19.63 -42.11
N VAL A 6 -24.44 18.39 -41.86
CA VAL A 6 -23.61 17.26 -41.42
C VAL A 6 -22.55 16.93 -42.47
N LYS A 7 -21.27 16.97 -42.08
CA LYS A 7 -20.13 16.59 -42.94
C LYS A 7 -20.07 15.08 -43.08
N SER A 8 -19.96 14.59 -44.32
CA SER A 8 -20.00 13.16 -44.64
C SER A 8 -18.72 12.43 -44.19
N LEU A 9 -18.87 11.16 -43.79
CA LEU A 9 -17.79 10.24 -43.39
C LEU A 9 -16.66 10.15 -44.44
N ALA A 10 -17.00 10.31 -45.73
CA ALA A 10 -16.06 10.26 -46.84
C ALA A 10 -15.07 11.43 -46.87
N GLU A 11 -15.40 12.55 -46.22
CA GLU A 11 -14.55 13.74 -46.11
C GLU A 11 -13.56 13.62 -44.93
N ALA A 12 -13.96 12.89 -43.87
CA ALA A 12 -13.11 12.59 -42.71
C ALA A 12 -12.04 11.52 -42.99
N MET A 13 -12.26 10.64 -43.97
CA MET A 13 -11.38 9.50 -44.28
C MET A 13 -10.21 9.82 -45.23
N ARG A 14 -10.13 11.03 -45.80
CA ARG A 14 -9.01 11.42 -46.69
C ARG A 14 -7.69 11.74 -45.97
N GLY A 15 -7.69 11.80 -44.63
CA GLY A 15 -6.51 12.14 -43.82
C GLY A 15 -5.70 10.96 -43.29
N LEU A 16 -6.08 9.71 -43.58
CA LEU A 16 -5.45 8.51 -43.02
C LEU A 16 -5.03 7.55 -44.15
N SER A 17 -4.02 7.95 -44.92
CA SER A 17 -3.26 7.06 -45.79
C SER A 17 -1.78 7.19 -45.43
N ILE A 18 -1.36 6.48 -44.38
CA ILE A 18 0.05 6.27 -44.06
C ILE A 18 0.55 5.16 -45.00
N ALA A 19 1.52 5.52 -45.84
CA ALA A 19 2.14 4.66 -46.83
C ALA A 19 2.86 3.47 -46.16
N SER A 20 2.49 2.25 -46.54
CA SER A 20 3.30 1.05 -46.38
C SER A 20 4.05 0.79 -47.69
N GLN A 21 5.29 1.27 -47.80
CA GLN A 21 6.19 0.85 -48.87
C GLN A 21 7.10 -0.27 -48.37
N THR A 22 6.82 -1.47 -48.86
CA THR A 22 7.68 -2.65 -48.77
C THR A 22 8.94 -2.42 -49.59
N PHE A 23 10.10 -2.34 -48.94
CA PHE A 23 11.38 -2.34 -49.64
C PHE A 23 11.71 -3.77 -50.08
N ARG A 24 11.71 -4.00 -51.40
CA ARG A 24 12.26 -5.20 -52.03
C ARG A 24 13.77 -5.02 -52.23
N THR A 25 14.51 -6.05 -51.85
CA THR A 25 15.92 -6.27 -52.11
C THR A 25 16.24 -6.25 -53.60
N THR A 26 17.17 -5.39 -54.03
CA THR A 26 17.90 -5.56 -55.29
C THR A 26 19.38 -5.26 -55.05
N ILE A 27 20.22 -6.23 -55.41
CA ILE A 27 21.68 -6.19 -55.32
C ILE A 27 22.19 -5.46 -56.58
N PRO A 28 23.00 -4.39 -56.48
CA PRO A 28 23.67 -3.86 -57.65
C PRO A 28 24.99 -4.62 -57.89
N VAL A 29 25.04 -5.28 -59.04
CA VAL A 29 26.25 -5.85 -59.63
C VAL A 29 27.17 -4.73 -60.10
N ARG A 30 28.46 -4.95 -59.84
CA ARG A 30 29.63 -4.13 -60.14
C ARG A 30 29.69 -3.71 -61.63
N SER A 31 29.96 -2.43 -61.88
CA SER A 31 30.68 -2.01 -63.09
C SER A 31 31.65 -0.88 -62.74
N SER A 32 32.91 -1.08 -63.11
CA SER A 32 34.00 -0.13 -62.93
C SER A 32 33.92 0.97 -64.00
N PRO A 33 34.42 2.18 -63.69
CA PRO A 33 35.37 2.76 -64.63
C PRO A 33 36.63 3.32 -63.98
N VAL A 34 37.75 2.95 -64.61
CA VAL A 34 39.00 3.68 -64.88
C VAL A 34 39.42 4.84 -63.96
N ALA A 35 40.69 4.73 -63.55
CA ALA A 35 41.45 5.61 -62.69
C ALA A 35 41.55 7.09 -63.13
N ALA A 36 41.57 7.97 -62.14
CA ALA A 36 42.30 9.22 -62.17
C ALA A 36 42.94 9.47 -60.80
N VAL A 37 44.26 9.35 -60.72
CA VAL A 37 45.06 9.75 -59.57
C VAL A 37 45.28 11.25 -59.65
N ARG A 38 44.86 11.99 -58.62
CA ARG A 38 45.40 13.31 -58.29
C ARG A 38 45.68 13.35 -56.80
N THR A 39 46.96 13.51 -56.50
CA THR A 39 47.56 13.70 -55.18
C THR A 39 47.45 15.15 -54.71
N MET A 40 47.58 15.32 -53.38
CA MET A 40 47.72 16.56 -52.61
C MET A 40 46.42 17.29 -52.24
N ALA A 41 45.82 16.85 -51.13
CA ALA A 41 45.02 17.70 -50.26
C ALA A 41 45.39 17.37 -48.80
N THR A 42 45.81 18.38 -48.05
CA THR A 42 46.14 18.31 -46.64
C THR A 42 44.96 17.76 -45.85
N GLU A 43 45.12 16.63 -45.17
CA GLU A 43 44.10 16.09 -44.26
C GLU A 43 43.98 17.04 -43.06
N ALA A 44 42.93 17.86 -43.04
CA ALA A 44 42.48 18.47 -41.80
C ALA A 44 41.87 17.35 -40.94
N SER A 45 42.36 17.19 -39.71
CA SER A 45 41.76 16.26 -38.75
C SER A 45 40.25 16.52 -38.67
N PRO A 46 39.39 15.49 -38.85
CA PRO A 46 37.96 15.69 -38.76
C PRO A 46 37.65 16.25 -37.37
N VAL A 47 37.01 17.41 -37.34
CA VAL A 47 36.40 17.98 -36.13
C VAL A 47 35.50 16.89 -35.58
N GLY A 48 35.84 16.39 -34.38
CA GLY A 48 35.21 15.21 -33.79
C GLY A 48 33.69 15.26 -33.88
N ASP A 49 33.09 14.12 -34.23
CA ASP A 49 31.66 13.93 -34.42
C ASP A 49 30.84 14.64 -33.33
N ILE A 50 30.28 15.79 -33.70
CA ILE A 50 29.41 16.60 -32.84
C ILE A 50 28.02 15.96 -32.69
N THR A 51 27.73 14.95 -33.51
CA THR A 51 26.47 14.21 -33.53
C THR A 51 26.68 12.83 -32.91
N ARG A 52 26.71 12.77 -31.57
CA ARG A 52 26.48 11.51 -30.87
C ARG A 52 25.00 11.16 -31.04
N SER A 53 24.67 10.23 -31.94
CA SER A 53 23.39 9.52 -31.87
C SER A 53 23.34 8.82 -30.52
N VAL A 54 22.35 9.16 -29.69
CA VAL A 54 22.09 8.43 -28.45
C VAL A 54 21.45 7.09 -28.85
N ASP A 55 22.28 6.14 -29.30
CA ASP A 55 21.84 4.80 -29.71
C ASP A 55 21.62 3.85 -28.52
N GLN A 56 21.78 4.34 -27.28
CA GLN A 56 21.53 3.53 -26.10
C GLN A 56 20.03 3.54 -25.75
N PRO A 57 19.36 2.36 -25.72
CA PRO A 57 17.99 2.28 -25.27
C PRO A 57 17.89 2.70 -23.79
N TRP A 58 16.83 3.44 -23.43
CA TRP A 58 16.55 3.86 -22.06
C TRP A 58 16.47 2.64 -21.13
N GLN A 59 17.38 2.54 -20.16
CA GLN A 59 17.37 1.51 -19.13
C GLN A 59 16.79 2.09 -17.83
N PRO A 60 15.61 1.62 -17.37
CA PRO A 60 15.04 2.12 -16.13
C PRO A 60 15.88 1.66 -14.93
N LEU A 61 15.94 2.50 -13.89
CA LEU A 61 16.52 2.16 -12.61
C LEU A 61 15.84 0.90 -12.04
N THR A 62 16.63 -0.13 -11.77
CA THR A 62 16.14 -1.41 -11.23
C THR A 62 16.19 -1.47 -9.71
N HIS A 63 17.00 -0.61 -9.09
CA HIS A 63 17.21 -0.55 -7.65
C HIS A 63 17.10 0.88 -7.11
N VAL A 64 16.73 0.98 -5.84
CA VAL A 64 16.62 2.22 -5.06
C VAL A 64 17.37 2.07 -3.72
N PRO A 65 18.08 3.12 -3.28
CA PRO A 65 18.79 3.10 -2.01
C PRO A 65 17.84 3.33 -0.82
N LEU A 66 18.12 2.68 0.30
CA LEU A 66 17.39 2.82 1.56
C LEU A 66 18.41 2.99 2.69
N THR A 67 18.34 4.12 3.40
CA THR A 67 19.19 4.41 4.57
C THR A 67 18.60 3.77 5.82
N ILE A 68 19.47 3.13 6.61
CA ILE A 68 19.14 2.58 7.92
C ILE A 68 19.64 3.56 8.99
N TYR A 69 18.74 3.96 9.88
CA TYR A 69 18.99 4.93 10.94
C TYR A 69 19.14 4.26 12.30
N SER A 70 19.89 4.87 13.22
CA SER A 70 19.83 4.53 14.64
C SER A 70 18.64 5.23 15.30
N PHE A 71 17.89 4.52 16.14
CA PHE A 71 16.91 5.15 17.02
C PHE A 71 17.54 5.28 18.42
N PRO A 72 17.41 6.43 19.12
CA PRO A 72 16.55 7.59 18.84
C PRO A 72 17.20 8.73 18.02
N ALA A 73 18.52 8.76 17.86
CA ALA A 73 19.24 9.93 17.33
C ALA A 73 19.09 10.15 15.80
N LEU A 74 18.58 9.17 15.06
CA LEU A 74 18.43 9.16 13.60
C LEU A 74 19.74 9.36 12.83
N GLU A 75 20.83 8.78 13.34
CA GLU A 75 22.11 8.79 12.61
C GLU A 75 22.09 7.72 11.51
N PRO A 76 22.46 8.05 10.26
CA PRO A 76 22.52 7.07 9.17
C PRO A 76 23.71 6.14 9.36
N LYS A 77 23.45 4.85 9.60
CA LYS A 77 24.49 3.85 9.88
C LYS A 77 24.83 2.93 8.71
N SER A 78 23.85 2.58 7.89
CA SER A 78 24.06 1.68 6.75
C SER A 78 23.19 2.08 5.57
N LEU A 79 23.62 1.68 4.37
CA LEU A 79 22.88 1.87 3.14
C LEU A 79 22.57 0.51 2.50
N GLU A 80 21.30 0.23 2.25
CA GLU A 80 20.85 -0.96 1.54
C GLU A 80 20.31 -0.62 0.15
N SER A 81 20.48 -1.53 -0.79
CA SER A 81 19.88 -1.47 -2.13
C SER A 81 18.69 -2.41 -2.22
N TRP A 82 17.57 -1.87 -2.69
CA TRP A 82 16.28 -2.54 -2.83
C TRP A 82 15.78 -2.46 -4.26
N SER A 83 14.97 -3.41 -4.72
CA SER A 83 14.39 -3.32 -6.06
C SER A 83 13.37 -2.18 -6.16
N THR A 84 13.32 -1.50 -7.31
CA THR A 84 12.26 -0.56 -7.68
C THR A 84 10.87 -1.21 -7.56
N ARG A 85 10.76 -2.52 -7.77
CA ARG A 85 9.50 -3.27 -7.64
C ARG A 85 9.05 -3.48 -6.19
N HIS A 86 9.92 -3.23 -5.21
CA HIS A 86 9.60 -3.32 -3.79
C HIS A 86 9.18 -1.96 -3.22
N LEU A 87 10.01 -0.92 -3.41
CA LEU A 87 9.85 0.37 -2.72
C LEU A 87 9.61 1.56 -3.65
N HIS A 88 9.53 1.35 -4.97
CA HIS A 88 9.36 2.45 -5.92
C HIS A 88 8.35 2.11 -7.03
N LEU A 89 7.26 1.44 -6.66
CA LEU A 89 6.15 1.16 -7.56
C LEU A 89 5.35 2.44 -7.89
N PRO A 90 4.75 2.52 -9.10
CA PRO A 90 3.81 3.59 -9.42
C PRO A 90 2.62 3.57 -8.46
N LEU A 91 2.12 4.75 -8.09
CA LEU A 91 0.98 4.86 -7.18
C LEU A 91 -0.29 4.37 -7.89
N ARG A 92 -0.86 3.26 -7.41
CA ARG A 92 -2.11 2.68 -7.91
C ARG A 92 -3.20 2.75 -6.85
N ARG A 93 -4.00 3.83 -6.89
CA ARG A 93 -5.06 4.10 -5.92
C ARG A 93 -6.17 3.05 -5.96
N ASP A 94 -6.44 2.49 -7.14
CA ASP A 94 -7.39 1.40 -7.37
C ASP A 94 -7.03 0.14 -6.58
N ILE A 95 -5.76 -0.27 -6.61
CA ILE A 95 -5.28 -1.44 -5.88
C ILE A 95 -5.30 -1.19 -4.37
N LEU A 96 -4.84 -0.02 -3.93
CA LEU A 96 -4.87 0.35 -2.52
C LEU A 96 -6.29 0.38 -1.97
N HIS A 97 -7.24 0.96 -2.73
CA HIS A 97 -8.64 0.97 -2.35
C HIS A 97 -9.21 -0.44 -2.19
N LEU A 98 -8.93 -1.35 -3.13
CA LEU A 98 -9.39 -2.75 -3.03
C LEU A 98 -8.86 -3.45 -1.78
N ALA A 99 -7.59 -3.24 -1.43
CA ALA A 99 -7.00 -3.84 -0.22
C ALA A 99 -7.63 -3.29 1.06
N VAL A 100 -7.77 -1.97 1.19
CA VAL A 100 -8.35 -1.32 2.38
C VAL A 100 -9.82 -1.69 2.57
N VAL A 101 -10.60 -1.78 1.48
CA VAL A 101 -12.00 -2.24 1.55
C VAL A 101 -12.07 -3.70 1.97
N TYR A 102 -11.21 -4.55 1.41
CA TYR A 102 -11.12 -5.97 1.77
C TYR A 102 -10.77 -6.17 3.25
N GLU A 103 -9.83 -5.40 3.79
CA GLU A 103 -9.49 -5.40 5.23
C GLU A 103 -10.70 -4.97 6.06
N GLY A 104 -11.35 -3.85 5.71
CA GLY A 104 -12.53 -3.35 6.43
C GLY A 104 -13.72 -4.32 6.42
N ASP A 105 -13.93 -5.04 5.33
CA ASP A 105 -14.96 -6.08 5.22
C ASP A 105 -14.65 -7.29 6.13
N LYS A 106 -13.37 -7.64 6.30
CA LYS A 106 -12.91 -8.74 7.17
C LYS A 106 -12.97 -8.39 8.66
N THR A 107 -12.62 -7.17 9.04
CA THR A 107 -12.65 -6.72 10.45
C THR A 107 -14.09 -6.60 10.98
N ARG A 108 -15.08 -6.53 10.10
CA ARG A 108 -16.49 -6.32 10.48
C ARG A 108 -17.09 -7.55 11.18
N GLN A 109 -17.54 -7.36 12.42
CA GLN A 109 -18.16 -8.43 13.24
C GLN A 109 -19.49 -8.97 12.69
N GLY A 110 -20.30 -8.15 12.01
CA GLY A 110 -21.54 -8.61 11.36
C GLY A 110 -22.65 -9.14 12.29
N THR A 111 -22.73 -8.69 13.55
CA THR A 111 -23.64 -9.22 14.58
C THR A 111 -25.06 -8.62 14.60
N ALA A 112 -25.36 -7.68 13.71
CA ALA A 112 -26.64 -6.99 13.70
C ALA A 112 -27.81 -7.93 13.37
N GLN A 113 -28.74 -8.09 14.30
CA GLN A 113 -29.89 -9.01 14.19
C GLN A 113 -31.19 -8.25 14.48
N ALA A 114 -32.15 -8.29 13.56
CA ALA A 114 -33.52 -7.85 13.79
C ALA A 114 -34.49 -9.02 13.68
N LYS A 115 -35.47 -9.07 14.58
CA LYS A 115 -36.49 -10.11 14.60
C LYS A 115 -37.43 -9.93 13.41
N THR A 116 -37.57 -10.98 12.61
CA THR A 116 -38.64 -11.08 11.61
C THR A 116 -39.97 -11.42 12.29
N ARG A 117 -41.08 -11.33 11.55
CA ARG A 117 -42.42 -11.66 12.08
C ARG A 117 -42.53 -13.05 12.70
N TRP A 118 -41.65 -13.97 12.30
CA TRP A 118 -41.62 -15.37 12.76
C TRP A 118 -40.86 -15.54 14.08
N GLU A 119 -40.01 -14.57 14.43
CA GLU A 119 -39.17 -14.59 15.63
C GLU A 119 -39.69 -13.68 16.73
N VAL A 120 -40.61 -12.77 16.38
CA VAL A 120 -41.29 -11.94 17.36
C VAL A 120 -42.24 -12.79 18.19
N ALA A 121 -42.07 -12.73 19.52
CA ALA A 121 -42.90 -13.47 20.45
C ALA A 121 -44.39 -13.09 20.35
N GLY A 122 -45.26 -14.11 20.31
CA GLY A 122 -46.71 -13.95 20.30
C GLY A 122 -47.45 -15.09 19.61
N SER A 123 -48.77 -15.11 19.74
CA SER A 123 -49.62 -16.08 19.04
C SER A 123 -49.69 -15.80 17.53
N HIS A 124 -49.60 -16.85 16.72
CA HIS A 124 -49.85 -16.79 15.28
C HIS A 124 -51.35 -16.81 14.92
N ARG A 125 -52.24 -16.82 15.92
CA ARG A 125 -53.68 -16.73 15.73
C ARG A 125 -54.06 -15.42 15.04
N LYS A 126 -55.04 -15.52 14.14
CA LYS A 126 -55.62 -14.35 13.48
C LYS A 126 -56.28 -13.41 14.49
N MET A 127 -55.98 -12.12 14.38
CA MET A 127 -56.45 -11.08 15.32
C MET A 127 -57.95 -10.78 15.28
N GLY A 128 -58.68 -11.29 14.28
CA GLY A 128 -60.12 -11.11 14.15
C GLY A 128 -60.70 -11.88 12.95
N PRO A 129 -62.03 -11.91 12.80
CA PRO A 129 -62.68 -12.58 11.69
C PRO A 129 -62.31 -11.96 10.33
N GLN A 130 -62.46 -12.73 9.24
CA GLN A 130 -62.09 -12.28 7.89
C GLN A 130 -62.98 -11.13 7.38
N LYS A 131 -64.24 -11.08 7.83
CA LYS A 131 -65.28 -10.11 7.45
C LYS A 131 -66.15 -9.80 8.68
N GLY A 132 -67.01 -8.77 8.58
CA GLY A 132 -68.01 -8.44 9.61
C GLY A 132 -67.54 -7.52 10.75
N ARG A 133 -66.28 -7.06 10.74
CA ARG A 133 -65.70 -6.20 11.81
C ARG A 133 -65.70 -4.69 11.48
N GLY A 134 -65.96 -4.30 10.23
CA GLY A 134 -65.87 -2.90 9.79
C GLY A 134 -64.45 -2.31 9.73
N MET A 135 -63.41 -3.11 10.01
CA MET A 135 -62.01 -2.69 10.05
C MET A 135 -61.19 -3.37 8.95
N ALA A 136 -59.99 -2.83 8.66
CA ALA A 136 -59.04 -3.44 7.74
C ALA A 136 -58.70 -4.89 8.14
N ARG A 137 -58.55 -5.77 7.14
CA ARG A 137 -58.22 -7.20 7.37
C ARG A 137 -56.86 -7.33 8.04
N ARG A 138 -56.80 -8.14 9.11
CA ARG A 138 -55.55 -8.40 9.84
C ARG A 138 -55.30 -9.89 9.96
N GLY A 139 -54.04 -10.27 9.78
CA GLY A 139 -53.52 -11.61 10.03
C GLY A 139 -53.07 -11.76 11.48
N SER A 140 -51.80 -12.15 11.66
CA SER A 140 -51.17 -12.30 12.97
C SER A 140 -50.66 -10.96 13.52
N ARG A 141 -50.43 -10.89 14.85
CA ARG A 141 -49.99 -9.67 15.55
C ARG A 141 -48.57 -9.23 15.17
N GLN A 142 -47.72 -10.18 14.77
CA GLN A 142 -46.30 -9.97 14.45
C GLN A 142 -46.07 -9.32 13.07
N SER A 143 -47.13 -8.99 12.34
CA SER A 143 -47.03 -8.35 11.02
C SER A 143 -46.22 -7.05 11.11
N PRO A 144 -45.28 -6.79 10.18
CA PRO A 144 -44.49 -5.54 10.13
C PRO A 144 -45.34 -4.28 10.04
N LEU A 145 -46.58 -4.38 9.52
CA LEU A 145 -47.53 -3.27 9.43
C LEU A 145 -48.09 -2.84 10.78
N LEU A 146 -47.95 -3.69 11.81
CA LEU A 146 -48.46 -3.44 13.15
C LEU A 146 -47.32 -3.00 14.08
N ARG A 147 -47.65 -2.15 15.06
CA ARG A 147 -46.72 -1.78 16.14
C ARG A 147 -46.32 -3.02 16.93
N GLY A 148 -45.01 -3.18 17.15
CA GLY A 148 -44.44 -4.37 17.80
C GLY A 148 -44.40 -5.62 16.90
N GLY A 149 -44.65 -5.47 15.60
CA GLY A 149 -44.38 -6.49 14.60
C GLY A 149 -42.89 -6.61 14.27
N GLY A 150 -42.52 -7.70 13.59
CA GLY A 150 -41.13 -7.92 13.18
C GLY A 150 -40.76 -7.11 11.94
N LYS A 151 -39.47 -6.89 11.70
CA LYS A 151 -38.95 -6.18 10.51
C LYS A 151 -38.83 -7.15 9.33
N SER A 152 -39.39 -6.82 8.16
CA SER A 152 -39.37 -7.71 6.98
C SER A 152 -37.95 -7.94 6.44
N HIS A 153 -37.27 -6.86 6.03
CA HIS A 153 -35.89 -6.88 5.56
C HIS A 153 -34.99 -6.21 6.61
N GLY A 154 -34.98 -6.81 7.80
CA GLY A 154 -34.11 -6.40 8.88
C GLY A 154 -32.68 -6.91 8.71
N PRO A 155 -31.69 -6.29 9.38
CA PRO A 155 -30.35 -6.85 9.42
C PRO A 155 -30.38 -8.27 10.01
N ARG A 156 -29.53 -9.13 9.48
CA ARG A 156 -29.27 -10.49 9.95
C ARG A 156 -27.78 -10.61 10.22
N ALA A 157 -27.44 -11.37 11.26
CA ALA A 157 -26.07 -11.75 11.49
C ALA A 157 -25.56 -12.50 10.25
N ARG A 158 -24.51 -11.99 9.63
CA ARG A 158 -23.96 -12.52 8.39
C ARG A 158 -22.48 -12.21 8.29
N ASP A 159 -21.77 -13.05 7.55
CA ASP A 159 -20.39 -12.77 7.17
C ASP A 159 -20.36 -11.67 6.09
N PHE A 160 -19.49 -10.69 6.28
CA PHE A 160 -19.25 -9.59 5.34
C PHE A 160 -17.95 -9.77 4.57
N SER A 161 -17.15 -10.79 4.88
CA SER A 161 -15.84 -10.99 4.28
C SER A 161 -15.92 -11.08 2.75
N THR A 162 -15.09 -10.28 2.08
CA THR A 162 -14.91 -10.33 0.63
C THR A 162 -13.61 -11.06 0.29
N LYS A 163 -13.46 -11.48 -0.97
CA LYS A 163 -12.27 -12.20 -1.44
C LYS A 163 -11.40 -11.28 -2.28
N LEU A 164 -10.09 -11.30 -2.04
CA LEU A 164 -9.10 -10.61 -2.85
C LEU A 164 -7.98 -11.59 -3.25
N ASN A 165 -7.51 -11.49 -4.49
CA ASN A 165 -6.40 -12.32 -4.97
C ASN A 165 -5.13 -11.98 -4.19
N ARG A 166 -4.41 -12.99 -3.68
CA ARG A 166 -3.17 -12.80 -2.90
C ARG A 166 -2.16 -11.87 -3.60
N LYS A 167 -1.93 -12.08 -4.90
CA LYS A 167 -1.01 -11.23 -5.69
C LYS A 167 -1.43 -9.76 -5.75
N VAL A 168 -2.73 -9.48 -5.73
CA VAL A 168 -3.26 -8.11 -5.74
C VAL A 168 -3.06 -7.48 -4.35
N TYR A 169 -3.28 -8.24 -3.28
CA TYR A 169 -3.03 -7.81 -1.91
C TYR A 169 -1.54 -7.52 -1.66
N ASP A 170 -0.65 -8.44 -2.06
CA ASP A 170 0.81 -8.26 -1.99
C ASP A 170 1.28 -7.03 -2.78
N LEU A 171 0.69 -6.79 -3.95
CA LEU A 171 0.97 -5.59 -4.73
C LEU A 171 0.49 -4.31 -4.03
N ALA A 172 -0.64 -4.36 -3.32
CA ALA A 172 -1.14 -3.24 -2.52
C ALA A 172 -0.18 -2.88 -1.38
N TRP A 173 0.30 -3.87 -0.63
CA TRP A 173 1.32 -3.72 0.41
C TRP A 173 2.56 -2.98 -0.09
N ARG A 174 3.18 -3.48 -1.16
CA ARG A 174 4.36 -2.83 -1.75
C ARG A 174 4.05 -1.45 -2.32
N THR A 175 2.85 -1.23 -2.85
CA THR A 175 2.43 0.08 -3.36
C THR A 175 2.27 1.09 -2.22
N ALA A 176 1.77 0.67 -1.06
CA ALA A 176 1.66 1.50 0.15
C ALA A 176 3.06 1.85 0.69
N LEU A 177 3.96 0.87 0.82
CA LEU A 177 5.36 1.12 1.18
C LEU A 177 6.06 2.05 0.19
N SER A 178 5.86 1.84 -1.12
CA SER A 178 6.41 2.70 -2.16
C SER A 178 5.87 4.13 -2.12
N TYR A 179 4.63 4.30 -1.68
CA TYR A 179 4.04 5.61 -1.45
C TYR A 179 4.73 6.34 -0.29
N ARG A 180 4.94 5.65 0.84
CA ARG A 180 5.66 6.20 2.01
C ARG A 180 7.12 6.51 1.71
N TYR A 181 7.82 5.58 1.05
CA TYR A 181 9.21 5.76 0.64
C TYR A 181 9.41 7.01 -0.23
N ARG A 182 8.59 7.20 -1.27
CA ARG A 182 8.69 8.38 -2.15
C ARG A 182 8.43 9.71 -1.44
N ARG A 183 7.70 9.69 -0.33
CA ARG A 183 7.38 10.87 0.47
C ARG A 183 8.39 11.12 1.60
N GLY A 184 9.36 10.22 1.78
CA GLY A 184 10.27 10.28 2.93
C GLY A 184 9.58 9.97 4.27
N GLU A 185 8.41 9.34 4.22
CA GLU A 185 7.60 8.98 5.39
C GLU A 185 7.88 7.56 5.90
N LEU A 186 8.66 6.78 5.15
CA LEU A 186 9.16 5.46 5.56
C LEU A 186 10.57 5.62 6.13
N ILE A 187 10.70 5.42 7.44
CA ILE A 187 11.96 5.54 8.17
C ILE A 187 12.33 4.13 8.64
N VAL A 188 13.50 3.66 8.21
CA VAL A 188 13.96 2.32 8.55
C VAL A 188 15.06 2.44 9.59
N THR A 189 14.88 1.76 10.70
CA THR A 189 15.82 1.77 11.82
C THR A 189 16.60 0.48 11.89
N GLU A 190 17.69 0.48 12.66
CA GLU A 190 18.33 -0.75 13.10
C GLU A 190 17.36 -1.66 13.86
N ASP A 191 17.75 -2.92 13.96
CA ASP A 191 17.04 -3.93 14.73
C ASP A 191 17.20 -3.61 16.24
N GLY A 192 16.16 -3.88 17.05
CA GLY A 192 16.16 -3.49 18.46
C GLY A 192 15.57 -2.09 18.69
N LEU A 193 14.58 -1.71 17.88
CA LEU A 193 13.85 -0.46 18.02
C LEU A 193 13.02 -0.49 19.31
N ASP A 194 13.51 0.17 20.35
CA ASP A 194 12.80 0.35 21.62
C ASP A 194 12.96 1.77 22.15
N LEU A 195 12.04 2.22 22.99
CA LEU A 195 12.11 3.53 23.62
C LEU A 195 13.21 3.52 24.70
N PRO A 196 14.27 4.33 24.59
CA PRO A 196 15.38 4.33 25.54
C PRO A 196 15.00 5.09 26.82
N LEU A 197 14.18 4.47 27.66
CA LEU A 197 13.84 5.03 28.96
C LEU A 197 15.10 5.14 29.85
N PRO A 198 15.21 6.16 30.72
CA PRO A 198 16.36 6.30 31.61
C PRO A 198 16.52 5.09 32.55
N ASP A 199 17.76 4.62 32.72
CA ASP A 199 18.06 3.45 33.56
C ASP A 199 17.59 3.63 35.01
N ASP A 200 17.74 4.85 35.55
CA ASP A 200 17.26 5.19 36.90
C ASP A 200 15.75 4.98 37.04
N PHE A 201 14.98 5.33 36.00
CA PHE A 201 13.54 5.13 35.98
C PHE A 201 13.18 3.65 35.93
N LEU A 202 13.86 2.88 35.09
CA LEU A 202 13.65 1.43 34.97
C LEU A 202 13.92 0.71 36.29
N GLN A 203 15.01 1.06 36.98
CA GLN A 203 15.34 0.49 38.30
C GLN A 203 14.27 0.80 39.36
N LEU A 204 13.73 2.02 39.36
CA LEU A 204 12.69 2.42 40.31
C LEU A 204 11.34 1.74 40.03
N ALA A 205 11.00 1.56 38.75
CA ALA A 205 9.79 0.85 38.32
C ALA A 205 9.90 -0.65 38.66
N GLU A 206 11.04 -1.29 38.38
CA GLU A 206 11.29 -2.69 38.74
C GLU A 206 11.29 -2.91 40.27
N ALA A 207 11.79 -1.95 41.03
CA ALA A 207 11.77 -1.99 42.49
C ALA A 207 10.35 -1.76 43.09
N GLY A 208 9.37 -1.37 42.27
CA GLY A 208 8.00 -1.09 42.71
C GLY A 208 7.89 0.11 43.66
N LEU A 209 8.86 1.03 43.59
CA LEU A 209 8.92 2.22 44.45
C LEU A 209 8.08 3.38 43.91
N LEU A 210 7.65 3.28 42.64
CA LEU A 210 6.83 4.29 41.99
C LEU A 210 5.35 3.92 42.05
N ASN A 211 4.51 4.93 42.25
CA ASN A 211 3.07 4.77 42.08
C ASN A 211 2.75 4.71 40.59
N ARG A 212 1.76 3.88 40.21
CA ARG A 212 1.31 3.74 38.81
C ARG A 212 1.01 5.06 38.11
N GLU A 213 0.40 6.02 38.82
CA GLU A 213 0.12 7.36 38.25
C GLU A 213 1.39 8.15 37.92
N LEU A 214 2.45 7.99 38.72
CA LEU A 214 3.74 8.64 38.48
C LEU A 214 4.50 7.95 37.35
N GLU A 215 4.45 6.61 37.27
CA GLU A 215 5.02 5.85 36.16
C GLU A 215 4.39 6.26 34.84
N ASP A 216 3.05 6.19 34.75
CA ASP A 216 2.31 6.56 33.55
C ASP A 216 2.51 8.04 33.19
N GLY A 217 2.59 8.92 34.19
CA GLY A 217 2.85 10.34 34.00
C GLY A 217 4.25 10.63 33.44
N PHE A 218 5.28 9.94 33.96
CA PHE A 218 6.65 10.07 33.49
C PHE A 218 6.80 9.56 32.06
N VAL A 219 6.28 8.36 31.77
CA VAL A 219 6.35 7.76 30.44
C VAL A 219 5.64 8.62 29.40
N ARG A 220 4.46 9.16 29.72
CA ARG A 220 3.74 10.08 28.83
C ARG A 220 4.55 11.33 28.51
N LYS A 221 5.15 11.95 29.53
CA LYS A 221 5.97 13.16 29.35
C LYS A 221 7.22 12.86 28.53
N TYR A 222 7.94 11.79 28.86
CA TYR A 222 9.17 11.39 28.17
C TYR A 222 8.90 11.06 26.70
N MET A 223 7.85 10.29 26.41
CA MET A 223 7.44 9.98 25.03
C MET A 223 7.10 11.26 24.26
N GLY A 224 6.33 12.18 24.85
CA GLY A 224 6.01 13.47 24.24
C GLY A 224 7.25 14.32 23.94
N GLU A 225 8.23 14.35 24.85
CA GLU A 225 9.50 15.06 24.63
C GLU A 225 10.34 14.43 23.50
N VAL A 226 10.48 13.10 23.49
CA VAL A 226 11.19 12.38 22.42
C VAL A 226 10.51 12.61 21.06
N MET A 227 9.18 12.45 20.99
CA MET A 227 8.43 12.62 19.75
C MET A 227 8.38 14.08 19.29
N GLY A 228 8.30 15.03 20.23
CA GLY A 228 8.38 16.47 19.95
C GLY A 228 9.73 16.88 19.38
N ASN A 229 10.82 16.40 19.97
CA ASN A 229 12.18 16.67 19.48
C ASN A 229 12.44 16.10 18.08
N LEU A 230 11.85 14.95 17.76
CA LEU A 230 11.95 14.32 16.45
C LEU A 230 10.97 14.91 15.41
N GLY A 231 10.02 15.74 15.84
CA GLY A 231 8.92 16.23 14.98
C GLY A 231 7.99 15.09 14.51
N TRP A 232 7.84 14.06 15.33
CA TRP A 232 7.09 12.82 15.06
C TRP A 232 5.81 12.68 15.89
N GLY A 233 5.57 13.63 16.79
CA GLY A 233 4.39 13.66 17.63
C GLY A 233 3.10 14.06 16.93
N HIS A 234 2.05 14.25 17.74
CA HIS A 234 0.68 14.50 17.27
C HIS A 234 0.55 15.77 16.38
N GLU A 235 1.45 16.75 16.57
CA GLU A 235 1.47 17.99 15.79
C GLU A 235 1.80 17.76 14.30
N HIS A 236 2.58 16.71 14.01
CA HIS A 236 3.03 16.36 12.67
C HIS A 236 2.36 15.09 12.15
N GLY A 237 1.13 14.84 12.58
CA GLY A 237 0.39 13.62 12.29
C GLY A 237 0.49 12.67 13.47
N ARG A 238 0.93 11.44 13.23
CA ARG A 238 1.23 10.43 14.26
C ARG A 238 2.30 9.50 13.69
N THR A 239 2.93 8.72 14.55
CA THR A 239 3.93 7.73 14.11
C THR A 239 3.43 6.31 14.37
N THR A 240 3.66 5.40 13.41
CA THR A 240 3.47 3.96 13.61
C THR A 240 4.82 3.29 13.66
N PHE A 241 5.12 2.67 14.80
CA PHE A 241 6.29 1.83 15.00
C PHE A 241 5.94 0.40 14.63
N VAL A 242 6.77 -0.24 13.81
CA VAL A 242 6.61 -1.64 13.40
C VAL A 242 7.86 -2.41 13.83
N THR A 243 7.69 -3.35 14.75
CA THR A 243 8.75 -4.20 15.28
C THR A 243 8.51 -5.66 14.92
N GLY A 244 9.58 -6.47 14.90
CA GLY A 244 9.44 -7.92 14.73
C GLY A 244 8.75 -8.56 15.94
N ASP A 245 9.31 -8.32 17.13
CA ASP A 245 8.76 -8.81 18.41
C ASP A 245 8.17 -7.66 19.23
N ARG A 246 7.37 -8.01 20.26
CA ARG A 246 6.86 -7.03 21.22
C ARG A 246 8.00 -6.44 22.06
N ARG A 247 8.14 -5.11 22.03
CA ARG A 247 9.11 -4.36 22.85
C ARG A 247 8.39 -3.74 24.04
N PRO A 248 8.71 -4.11 25.30
CA PRO A 248 7.88 -3.72 26.44
C PRO A 248 7.83 -2.20 26.64
N ASN A 249 8.97 -1.50 26.57
CA ASN A 249 9.02 -0.06 26.80
C ASN A 249 8.26 0.71 25.72
N LEU A 250 8.48 0.39 24.45
CA LEU A 250 7.78 1.04 23.33
C LEU A 250 6.26 0.78 23.33
N PHE A 251 5.83 -0.47 23.55
CA PHE A 251 4.40 -0.81 23.54
C PHE A 251 3.66 -0.19 24.73
N THR A 252 4.22 -0.31 25.94
CA THR A 252 3.62 0.34 27.12
C THR A 252 3.60 1.85 26.98
N ALA A 253 4.67 2.46 26.47
CA ALA A 253 4.72 3.90 26.24
C ALA A 253 3.69 4.37 25.21
N THR A 254 3.51 3.64 24.11
CA THR A 254 2.51 3.98 23.09
C THR A 254 1.07 3.68 23.55
N GLU A 255 0.85 2.70 24.42
CA GLU A 255 -0.45 2.47 25.05
C GLU A 255 -0.83 3.63 26.01
N ILE A 256 0.15 4.14 26.77
CA ILE A 256 -0.04 5.25 27.71
C ILE A 256 -0.14 6.62 27.00
N ALA A 257 0.64 6.81 25.93
CA ALA A 257 0.77 8.05 25.15
C ALA A 257 0.31 7.86 23.70
N GLY A 258 -0.87 7.24 23.50
CA GLY A 258 -1.40 6.91 22.18
C GLY A 258 -1.73 8.10 21.27
N GLU A 259 -1.68 9.33 21.80
CA GLU A 259 -1.83 10.56 21.01
C GLU A 259 -0.63 10.78 20.08
N GLU A 260 0.58 10.42 20.51
CA GLU A 260 1.81 10.61 19.73
C GLU A 260 1.97 9.56 18.62
N GLY A 261 1.45 8.36 18.83
CA GLY A 261 1.62 7.25 17.91
C GLY A 261 1.13 5.91 18.43
N ARG A 262 1.45 4.85 17.70
CA ARG A 262 1.15 3.47 18.07
C ARG A 262 2.30 2.54 17.70
N ALA A 263 2.47 1.45 18.43
CA ALA A 263 3.35 0.34 18.07
C ALA A 263 2.52 -0.86 17.62
N LEU A 264 2.97 -1.54 16.57
CA LEU A 264 2.37 -2.77 16.03
C LEU A 264 3.48 -3.80 15.83
N GLU A 265 3.16 -5.06 16.11
CA GLU A 265 3.99 -6.20 15.72
C GLU A 265 3.81 -6.48 14.23
N LEU A 266 4.82 -7.05 13.58
CA LEU A 266 4.79 -7.32 12.14
C LEU A 266 3.55 -8.10 11.69
N ASP A 267 3.11 -9.07 12.50
CA ASP A 267 1.96 -9.94 12.22
C ASP A 267 0.60 -9.21 12.30
N ASP A 268 0.54 -8.07 12.99
CA ASP A 268 -0.68 -7.29 13.23
C ASP A 268 -0.75 -6.01 12.38
N VAL A 269 0.19 -5.82 11.44
CA VAL A 269 0.16 -4.69 10.51
C VAL A 269 -0.74 -5.01 9.32
N ASP A 270 -1.64 -4.08 8.97
CA ASP A 270 -2.43 -4.11 7.73
C ASP A 270 -1.99 -3.03 6.71
N VAL A 271 -2.47 -3.12 5.45
CA VAL A 271 -2.25 -2.06 4.43
C VAL A 271 -2.84 -0.74 4.90
N LYS A 272 -4.00 -0.78 5.54
CA LYS A 272 -4.63 0.38 6.16
C LYS A 272 -3.70 1.06 7.17
N ASP A 273 -3.01 0.30 8.01
CA ASP A 273 -2.15 0.88 9.05
C ASP A 273 -0.94 1.61 8.47
N LEU A 274 -0.38 1.09 7.38
CA LEU A 274 0.68 1.75 6.63
C LEU A 274 0.23 3.09 6.02
N LEU A 275 -1.07 3.34 5.88
CA LEU A 275 -1.64 4.52 5.22
C LEU A 275 -2.29 5.53 6.20
N GLU A 276 -2.50 5.15 7.45
CA GLU A 276 -3.23 5.98 8.44
C GLU A 276 -2.40 7.09 9.08
N THR A 277 -1.17 6.78 9.49
CA THR A 277 -0.33 7.71 10.25
C THR A 277 0.51 8.61 9.35
N GLY A 278 1.20 9.59 9.93
CA GLY A 278 2.06 10.50 9.17
C GLY A 278 3.32 9.80 8.66
N ARG A 279 3.94 8.99 9.52
CA ARG A 279 5.20 8.29 9.26
C ARG A 279 5.15 6.86 9.76
N ILE A 280 5.90 6.00 9.09
CA ILE A 280 6.11 4.60 9.46
C ILE A 280 7.58 4.43 9.84
N VAL A 281 7.83 4.02 11.07
CA VAL A 281 9.15 3.68 11.59
C VAL A 281 9.20 2.17 11.73
N ILE A 282 10.06 1.51 10.96
CA ILE A 282 10.10 0.04 10.89
C ILE A 282 11.52 -0.48 11.12
N GLU A 283 11.65 -1.56 11.87
CA GLU A 283 12.93 -2.27 12.00
C GLU A 283 13.38 -2.83 10.64
N ARG A 284 14.69 -2.83 10.41
CA ARG A 284 15.29 -3.36 9.18
C ARG A 284 14.88 -4.82 8.92
N GLN A 285 14.92 -5.69 9.92
CA GLN A 285 14.46 -7.09 9.79
C GLN A 285 12.97 -7.17 9.48
N ALA A 286 12.13 -6.43 10.20
CA ALA A 286 10.68 -6.41 9.98
C ALA A 286 10.33 -6.00 8.54
N LEU A 287 11.00 -4.98 7.97
CA LEU A 287 10.80 -4.59 6.57
C LEU A 287 11.17 -5.71 5.58
N ARG A 288 12.26 -6.43 5.84
CA ARG A 288 12.71 -7.55 5.00
C ARG A 288 11.72 -8.70 5.02
N GLU A 289 11.19 -9.03 6.19
CA GLU A 289 10.18 -10.08 6.34
C GLU A 289 8.86 -9.67 5.71
N MET A 290 8.39 -8.45 5.96
CA MET A 290 7.19 -7.88 5.34
C MET A 290 7.21 -7.97 3.81
N ILE A 291 8.32 -7.56 3.17
CA ILE A 291 8.43 -7.61 1.70
C ILE A 291 8.57 -9.05 1.20
N LYS A 292 9.26 -9.92 1.94
CA LYS A 292 9.41 -11.34 1.61
C LYS A 292 8.05 -12.05 1.59
N GLU A 293 7.17 -11.76 2.54
CA GLU A 293 5.83 -12.33 2.61
C GLU A 293 4.92 -11.84 1.48
N HIS A 294 5.04 -10.55 1.14
CA HIS A 294 4.25 -9.86 0.12
C HIS A 294 4.96 -9.82 -1.26
N SER A 295 5.64 -10.91 -1.60
CA SER A 295 6.41 -11.05 -2.86
C SER A 295 5.78 -12.00 -3.88
N SER A 296 4.57 -12.54 -3.67
CA SER A 296 4.01 -13.62 -4.52
C SER A 296 3.73 -13.25 -5.99
N ASP A 297 3.67 -11.95 -6.29
CA ASP A 297 3.58 -11.43 -7.66
C ASP A 297 4.94 -11.43 -8.38
N LEU A 298 6.04 -11.29 -7.63
CA LEU A 298 7.41 -11.29 -8.15
C LEU A 298 7.95 -12.70 -8.23
N GLU A 299 7.79 -13.47 -7.15
CA GLU A 299 8.27 -14.84 -7.01
C GLU A 299 7.13 -15.83 -7.24
N SER A 300 7.28 -16.73 -8.22
CA SER A 300 6.35 -17.85 -8.37
C SER A 300 6.94 -19.11 -7.73
N ARG A 301 6.15 -19.77 -6.88
CA ARG A 301 6.44 -21.15 -6.42
C ARG A 301 6.19 -22.18 -7.52
N ILE A 302 5.47 -21.79 -8.57
CA ILE A 302 5.19 -22.62 -9.74
C ILE A 302 6.46 -22.68 -10.61
N VAL A 303 6.89 -23.89 -10.93
CA VAL A 303 7.97 -24.17 -11.88
C VAL A 303 7.36 -24.28 -13.27
N VAL A 304 7.85 -23.49 -14.21
CA VAL A 304 7.44 -23.56 -15.62
C VAL A 304 8.66 -23.97 -16.42
N ASN A 305 8.58 -25.08 -17.15
CA ASN A 305 9.68 -25.62 -17.96
C ASN A 305 10.98 -25.88 -17.15
N GLY A 306 10.85 -26.34 -15.90
CA GLY A 306 12.01 -26.62 -15.02
C GLY A 306 12.67 -25.38 -14.40
N ILE A 307 12.23 -24.16 -14.75
CA ILE A 307 12.76 -22.91 -14.23
C ILE A 307 11.77 -22.29 -13.25
N ARG A 308 12.26 -21.89 -12.08
CA ARG A 308 11.49 -21.10 -11.11
C ARG A 308 11.71 -19.62 -11.38
N LYS A 309 10.65 -18.81 -11.34
CA LYS A 309 10.77 -17.36 -11.40
C LYS A 309 11.30 -16.86 -10.05
N GLU A 310 12.59 -16.56 -10.00
CA GLU A 310 13.23 -15.95 -8.82
C GLU A 310 12.89 -14.46 -8.71
N GLY A 311 12.79 -13.99 -7.46
CA GLY A 311 12.53 -12.60 -7.15
C GLY A 311 13.81 -11.76 -7.18
N PRO A 312 13.67 -10.43 -7.21
CA PRO A 312 14.83 -9.57 -7.03
C PRO A 312 15.36 -9.67 -5.59
N ARG A 313 16.68 -9.47 -5.42
CA ARG A 313 17.33 -9.55 -4.11
C ARG A 313 16.74 -8.55 -3.11
N LEU A 314 16.69 -8.96 -1.84
CA LEU A 314 16.17 -8.17 -0.71
C LEU A 314 17.33 -7.58 0.09
N GLY A 315 17.39 -6.26 0.19
CA GLY A 315 18.29 -5.52 1.09
C GLY A 315 19.77 -5.90 0.95
N THR A 316 20.36 -5.69 -0.22
CA THR A 316 21.82 -5.88 -0.40
C THR A 316 22.54 -4.67 0.18
N LYS A 317 23.34 -4.89 1.23
CA LYS A 317 24.15 -3.84 1.85
C LYS A 317 25.14 -3.25 0.84
N LEU A 318 25.08 -1.93 0.65
CA LEU A 318 26.00 -1.15 -0.18
C LEU A 318 27.13 -0.58 0.68
N VAL A 319 26.79 -0.07 1.87
CA VAL A 319 27.70 0.54 2.86
C VAL A 319 27.37 0.06 4.26
#